data_AF-A0A8S3T2B6-F1
#
_entry.id   AF-A0A8S3T2B6-F1
#
_cell.length_a   1.000
_cell.length_b   1.000
_cell.length_c   1.000
_cell.angle_alpha   90.00
_cell.angle_beta   90.00
_cell.angle_gamma   90.00
#
_symmetry.space_group_name_H-M   'P 1'
#
loop_
_entity.id
_entity.type
_entity.pdbx_description
1 polymer ?
#
loop_
_entity_poly.entity_id
_entity_poly.type
_entity_poly.pdbx_seq_one_letter_code
_entity_poly.pdbx_strand_id
1 'polypeptide(L)'
;MNYVRFISRSGFKIVILDEADAMTRDAQNALRRVIEKFTENTRFCIICNYLSKIIPALQSRCTRFRFGPLGTDQMVPRLQHVVTEEGVTISDDGMKALVTLAEGDMRKALNIMQSTHRLYEEVNENNVYTCVGHPLRRDIEIIVNWVLNENFNNAYREYP
;
A
#
# COMPACT_ATOMS: atom_id res chain seq x y z
N MET A 1 -19.14 3.47 1.78
CA MET A 1 -19.83 4.02 0.60
C MET A 1 -19.77 2.95 -0.49
N ASN A 2 -20.78 2.08 -0.60
CA ASN A 2 -20.71 0.90 -1.48
C ASN A 2 -20.97 1.31 -2.94
N TYR A 3 -19.91 1.34 -3.75
CA TYR A 3 -19.98 1.74 -5.15
C TYR A 3 -20.27 0.52 -6.05
N VAL A 4 -21.49 0.41 -6.59
CA VAL A 4 -21.84 -0.60 -7.61
C VAL A 4 -21.77 0.08 -8.98
N ARG A 5 -20.75 -0.24 -9.78
CA ARG A 5 -20.61 0.26 -11.16
C ARG A 5 -21.22 -0.73 -12.15
N PHE A 6 -22.25 -0.32 -12.88
CA PHE A 6 -22.78 -1.06 -14.02
C PHE A 6 -22.10 -0.58 -15.30
N ILE A 7 -21.19 -1.36 -15.87
CA ILE A 7 -20.63 -1.11 -17.21
C ILE A 7 -21.43 -1.98 -18.19
N SER A 8 -22.15 -1.35 -19.13
CA SER A 8 -22.89 -2.03 -20.20
C SER A 8 -22.44 -1.49 -21.56
N ARG A 9 -21.64 -2.29 -22.27
CA ARG A 9 -21.45 -2.23 -23.73
C ARG A 9 -21.60 -3.67 -24.22
N SER A 10 -22.82 -4.04 -24.61
CA SER A 10 -23.21 -5.35 -25.19
C SER A 10 -22.39 -6.57 -24.73
N GLY A 11 -22.45 -6.87 -23.43
CA GLY A 11 -21.71 -7.95 -22.78
C GLY A 11 -22.11 -8.06 -21.31
N PHE A 12 -21.58 -9.08 -20.61
CA PHE A 12 -21.86 -9.38 -19.20
C PHE A 12 -21.88 -8.13 -18.31
N LYS A 13 -22.80 -8.08 -17.34
CA LYS A 13 -22.80 -7.04 -16.30
C LYS A 13 -21.63 -7.30 -15.34
N ILE A 14 -20.96 -6.27 -14.86
CA ILE A 14 -19.92 -6.41 -13.83
C ILE A 14 -20.43 -5.77 -12.53
N VAL A 15 -20.23 -6.45 -11.41
CA VAL A 15 -20.50 -5.92 -10.06
C VAL A 15 -19.21 -6.02 -9.26
N ILE A 16 -18.76 -4.89 -8.73
CA ILE A 16 -17.57 -4.82 -7.86
C ILE A 16 -18.07 -4.51 -6.45
N LEU A 17 -17.68 -5.33 -5.48
CA LEU A 17 -17.92 -5.09 -4.06
C LEU A 17 -16.58 -4.87 -3.38
N ASP A 18 -16.43 -3.73 -2.73
CA ASP A 18 -15.26 -3.40 -1.92
C ASP A 18 -15.51 -3.68 -0.44
N GLU A 19 -14.45 -3.97 0.30
CA GLU A 19 -14.47 -4.25 1.75
C GLU A 19 -15.49 -5.34 2.15
N ALA A 20 -15.64 -6.40 1.36
CA ALA A 20 -16.64 -7.43 1.62
C ALA A 20 -16.42 -8.18 2.95
N ASP A 21 -15.21 -8.10 3.52
CA ASP A 21 -14.87 -8.60 4.84
C ASP A 21 -15.47 -7.78 5.99
N ALA A 22 -15.97 -6.58 5.72
CA ALA A 22 -16.75 -5.79 6.68
C ALA A 22 -18.25 -6.18 6.71
N MET A 23 -18.71 -7.01 5.76
CA MET A 23 -20.10 -7.46 5.71
C MET A 23 -20.41 -8.48 6.81
N THR A 24 -21.62 -8.41 7.37
CA THR A 24 -22.13 -9.44 8.28
C THR A 24 -22.22 -10.80 7.58
N ARG A 25 -22.16 -11.89 8.36
CA ARG A 25 -22.28 -13.26 7.82
C ARG A 25 -23.58 -13.48 7.04
N ASP A 26 -24.69 -12.92 7.51
CA ASP A 26 -25.98 -13.04 6.82
C ASP A 26 -26.00 -12.30 5.48
N ALA A 27 -25.37 -11.12 5.41
CA ALA A 27 -25.20 -10.38 4.18
C ALA A 27 -24.31 -11.13 3.18
N GLN A 28 -23.21 -11.74 3.64
CA GLN A 28 -22.37 -12.59 2.79
C GLN A 28 -23.11 -13.84 2.29
N ASN A 29 -23.93 -14.48 3.14
CA ASN A 29 -24.79 -15.60 2.74
C ASN A 29 -25.83 -15.18 1.69
N ALA A 30 -26.40 -13.99 1.82
CA ALA A 30 -27.30 -13.42 0.82
C ALA A 30 -26.56 -13.13 -0.49
N LEU A 31 -25.37 -12.51 -0.42
CA LEU A 31 -24.54 -12.23 -1.58
C LEU A 31 -24.18 -13.50 -2.35
N ARG A 32 -23.82 -14.59 -1.66
CA ARG A 32 -23.58 -15.88 -2.29
C ARG A 32 -24.77 -16.32 -3.17
N ARG A 33 -26.00 -16.24 -2.64
CA ARG A 33 -27.23 -16.61 -3.40
C ARG A 33 -27.41 -15.73 -4.64
N VAL A 34 -27.08 -14.44 -4.54
CA VAL A 34 -27.12 -13.51 -5.66
C VAL A 34 -26.09 -13.89 -6.74
N ILE A 35 -24.86 -14.21 -6.34
CA ILE A 35 -23.81 -14.64 -7.27
C ILE A 35 -24.22 -15.92 -8.00
N GLU A 36 -24.73 -16.91 -7.27
CA GLU A 36 -25.21 -18.18 -7.87
C GLU A 36 -26.35 -17.94 -8.86
N LYS A 37 -27.32 -17.07 -8.52
CA LYS A 37 -28.48 -16.77 -9.38
C LYS A 37 -28.13 -16.03 -10.67
N PHE A 38 -27.13 -15.15 -10.63
CA PHE A 38 -26.81 -14.24 -11.74
C PHE A 38 -25.48 -14.54 -12.44
N THR A 39 -24.85 -15.69 -12.17
CA THR A 39 -23.53 -16.04 -12.73
C THR A 39 -23.50 -16.09 -14.25
N GLU A 40 -24.61 -16.41 -14.91
CA GLU A 40 -24.70 -16.50 -16.37
C GLU A 40 -24.61 -15.15 -17.08
N ASN A 41 -25.07 -14.07 -16.45
CA ASN A 41 -25.19 -12.76 -17.09
C ASN A 41 -24.39 -11.66 -16.36
N THR A 42 -23.86 -11.96 -15.18
CA THR A 42 -23.14 -11.03 -14.31
C THR A 42 -21.83 -11.64 -13.81
N ARG A 43 -20.75 -10.87 -13.87
CA ARG A 43 -19.45 -11.16 -13.27
C ARG A 43 -19.31 -10.36 -11.98
N PHE A 44 -18.90 -11.04 -10.91
CA PHE A 44 -18.70 -10.43 -9.61
C PHE A 44 -17.20 -10.34 -9.31
N CYS A 45 -16.75 -9.16 -8.87
CA CYS A 45 -15.43 -8.94 -8.32
C CYS A 45 -15.61 -8.53 -6.86
N ILE A 46 -14.94 -9.23 -5.96
CA ILE A 46 -15.03 -8.99 -4.52
C ILE A 46 -13.64 -8.63 -4.03
N ILE A 47 -13.52 -7.46 -3.42
CA ILE A 47 -12.30 -6.96 -2.83
C ILE A 47 -12.48 -7.05 -1.31
N CYS A 48 -11.46 -7.56 -0.64
CA CYS A 48 -11.43 -7.72 0.82
C CYS A 48 -10.00 -7.69 1.33
N ASN A 49 -9.79 -7.16 2.53
CA ASN A 49 -8.46 -7.13 3.15
C ASN A 49 -8.14 -8.46 3.82
N TYR A 50 -9.13 -9.07 4.49
CA TYR A 50 -8.96 -10.31 5.23
C TYR A 50 -9.82 -11.44 4.67
N LEU A 51 -9.20 -12.32 3.87
CA LEU A 51 -9.90 -13.49 3.30
C LEU A 51 -10.52 -14.39 4.40
N SER A 52 -9.90 -14.48 5.58
CA SER A 52 -10.41 -15.26 6.72
C SER A 52 -11.78 -14.79 7.23
N LYS A 53 -12.16 -13.53 6.97
CA LYS A 53 -13.47 -12.96 7.34
C LYS A 53 -14.54 -13.22 6.28
N ILE A 54 -14.16 -13.75 5.12
CA ILE A 54 -15.08 -14.16 4.06
C ILE A 54 -15.53 -15.59 4.30
N ILE A 55 -16.84 -15.85 4.28
CA ILE A 55 -17.37 -17.20 4.50
C ILE A 55 -16.84 -18.18 3.43
N PRO A 56 -16.50 -19.44 3.79
CA PRO A 56 -15.96 -20.41 2.84
C PRO A 56 -16.87 -20.66 1.62
N ALA A 57 -18.19 -20.58 1.82
CA ALA A 57 -19.18 -20.77 0.77
C ALA A 57 -19.17 -19.65 -0.30
N LEU A 58 -18.71 -18.45 0.04
CA LEU A 58 -18.53 -17.35 -0.92
C LEU A 58 -17.18 -17.49 -1.63
N GLN A 59 -16.14 -17.89 -0.89
CA GLN A 59 -14.80 -18.14 -1.44
C GLN A 59 -14.81 -19.25 -2.51
N SER A 60 -15.64 -20.28 -2.35
CA SER A 60 -15.73 -21.39 -3.31
C SER A 60 -16.37 -21.01 -4.65
N ARG A 61 -17.01 -19.84 -4.73
CA ARG A 61 -17.63 -19.31 -5.96
C ARG A 61 -16.73 -18.34 -6.72
N CYS A 62 -15.58 -17.98 -6.16
CA CYS A 62 -14.69 -16.98 -6.71
C CYS A 62 -13.31 -17.56 -7.00
N THR A 63 -12.69 -17.13 -8.11
CA THR A 63 -11.25 -17.34 -8.29
C THR A 63 -10.51 -16.36 -7.38
N ARG A 64 -9.59 -16.89 -6.57
CA ARG A 64 -8.87 -16.09 -5.57
C ARG A 64 -7.61 -15.50 -6.18
N PHE A 65 -7.51 -14.18 -6.14
CA PHE A 65 -6.29 -13.44 -6.43
C PHE A 65 -5.76 -12.86 -5.12
N ARG A 66 -4.48 -13.12 -4.82
CA ARG A 66 -3.81 -12.57 -3.65
C ARG A 66 -2.71 -11.63 -4.11
N PHE A 67 -2.81 -10.38 -3.67
CA PHE A 67 -1.77 -9.39 -3.88
C PHE A 67 -0.91 -9.35 -2.60
N GLY A 68 0.34 -9.79 -2.74
CA GLY A 68 1.33 -9.64 -1.69
C GLY A 68 2.07 -8.31 -1.82
N PRO A 69 2.95 -7.98 -0.85
CA PRO A 69 3.92 -6.90 -1.01
C PRO A 69 4.72 -7.10 -2.29
N LEU A 70 4.97 -6.00 -3.00
CA LEU A 70 5.71 -6.01 -4.25
C LEU A 70 7.22 -6.09 -4.01
N GLY A 71 7.92 -6.79 -4.89
CA GLY A 71 9.38 -6.81 -4.91
C GLY A 71 9.95 -5.48 -5.41
N THR A 72 11.18 -5.15 -4.99
CA THR A 72 11.87 -3.92 -5.41
C THR A 72 12.05 -3.85 -6.92
N ASP A 73 12.26 -5.00 -7.57
CA ASP A 73 12.36 -5.22 -9.01
C ASP A 73 11.07 -4.83 -9.76
N GLN A 74 9.92 -4.94 -9.11
CA GLN A 74 8.62 -4.55 -9.67
C GLN A 74 8.27 -3.09 -9.35
N MET A 75 8.65 -2.62 -8.16
CA MET A 75 8.35 -1.26 -7.71
C MET A 75 9.15 -0.20 -8.45
N VAL A 76 10.46 -0.39 -8.59
CA VAL A 76 11.36 0.63 -9.18
C VAL A 76 10.94 1.02 -10.61
N PRO A 77 10.69 0.08 -11.55
CA PRO A 77 10.25 0.46 -12.90
C PRO A 77 8.93 1.23 -12.89
N ARG A 78 8.01 0.86 -11.99
CA ARG A 78 6.72 1.53 -11.90
C ARG A 78 6.83 2.93 -11.30
N LEU A 79 7.68 3.12 -10.29
CA LEU A 79 7.96 4.44 -9.73
C LEU A 79 8.67 5.32 -10.75
N GLN A 80 9.66 4.78 -11.49
CA GLN A 80 10.37 5.52 -12.53
C GLN A 80 9.43 6.01 -13.65
N HIS A 81 8.46 5.18 -14.02
CA HIS A 81 7.41 5.58 -14.96
C HIS A 81 6.63 6.80 -14.45
N VAL A 82 6.18 6.77 -13.20
CA VAL A 82 5.42 7.88 -12.60
C VAL A 82 6.29 9.14 -12.49
N VAL A 83 7.55 9.01 -12.09
CA VAL A 83 8.52 10.11 -12.03
C VAL A 83 8.66 10.79 -13.39
N THR A 84 8.73 10.00 -14.47
CA THR A 84 8.88 10.50 -15.84
C THR A 84 7.61 11.18 -16.34
N GLU A 85 6.44 10.62 -16.06
CA GLU A 85 5.14 11.19 -16.46
C GLU A 85 4.82 12.50 -15.72
N GLU A 86 5.14 12.57 -14.43
CA GLU A 86 4.83 13.71 -13.58
C GLU A 86 5.97 14.75 -13.54
N GLY A 87 7.13 14.46 -14.13
CA GLY A 87 8.28 15.37 -14.16
C GLY A 87 8.93 15.60 -12.79
N VAL A 88 8.91 14.59 -11.91
CA VAL A 88 9.47 14.68 -10.56
C VAL A 88 11.00 14.55 -10.62
N THR A 89 11.72 15.41 -9.88
CA THR A 89 13.18 15.26 -9.73
C THR A 89 13.47 14.34 -8.54
N ILE A 90 14.09 13.19 -8.81
CA ILE A 90 14.42 12.17 -7.81
C ILE A 90 15.86 11.71 -8.00
N SER A 91 16.57 11.54 -6.89
CA SER A 91 17.92 10.99 -6.88
C SER A 91 17.90 9.48 -6.67
N ASP A 92 18.98 8.78 -7.04
CA ASP A 92 19.07 7.31 -6.91
C ASP A 92 18.98 6.83 -5.45
N ASP A 93 19.55 7.59 -4.51
CA ASP A 93 19.43 7.39 -3.07
C ASP A 93 18.00 7.65 -2.56
N GLY A 94 17.32 8.69 -3.09
CA GLY A 94 15.91 8.95 -2.80
C GLY A 94 15.00 7.82 -3.24
N MET A 95 15.23 7.26 -4.44
CA MET A 95 14.48 6.09 -4.93
C MET A 95 14.69 4.86 -4.04
N LYS A 96 15.92 4.59 -3.61
CA LYS A 96 16.22 3.49 -2.67
C LYS A 96 15.55 3.69 -1.32
N ALA A 97 15.59 4.90 -0.78
CA ALA A 97 14.94 5.25 0.48
C ALA A 97 13.42 5.06 0.40
N LEU A 98 12.78 5.51 -0.69
CA LEU A 98 11.35 5.32 -0.94
C LEU A 98 10.96 3.85 -0.96
N VAL A 99 11.67 3.04 -1.74
CA VAL A 99 11.35 1.60 -1.87
C VAL A 99 11.55 0.89 -0.54
N THR A 100 12.60 1.25 0.20
CA THR A 100 12.88 0.69 1.53
C THR A 100 11.77 1.03 2.52
N LEU A 101 11.35 2.30 2.58
CA LEU A 101 10.28 2.75 3.48
C LEU A 101 8.90 2.25 3.06
N ALA A 102 8.69 1.98 1.78
CA ALA A 102 7.41 1.52 1.25
C ALA A 102 7.10 0.06 1.59
N GLU A 103 8.11 -0.77 1.88
CA GLU A 103 7.94 -2.17 2.30
C GLU A 103 7.02 -3.00 1.36
N GLY A 104 7.09 -2.74 0.06
CA GLY A 104 6.27 -3.42 -0.94
C GLY A 104 4.88 -2.81 -1.17
N ASP A 105 4.50 -1.75 -0.45
CA ASP A 105 3.26 -1.00 -0.66
C ASP A 105 3.48 0.17 -1.64
N MET A 106 2.98 0.01 -2.87
CA MET A 106 3.06 1.06 -3.90
C MET A 106 2.25 2.32 -3.57
N ARG A 107 1.14 2.20 -2.83
CA ARG A 107 0.38 3.38 -2.40
C ARG A 107 1.20 4.19 -1.39
N LYS A 108 1.85 3.51 -0.44
CA LYS A 108 2.77 4.13 0.51
C LYS A 108 3.93 4.82 -0.21
N ALA A 109 4.58 4.13 -1.16
CA ALA A 109 5.68 4.70 -1.95
C ALA A 109 5.28 5.99 -2.68
N LEU A 110 4.14 5.98 -3.38
CA LEU A 110 3.64 7.13 -4.13
C LEU A 110 3.26 8.29 -3.21
N ASN A 111 2.61 8.01 -2.07
CA ASN A 111 2.24 9.04 -1.11
C ASN A 111 3.45 9.73 -0.50
N ILE A 112 4.50 8.96 -0.14
CA ILE A 112 5.75 9.52 0.37
C ILE A 112 6.40 10.38 -0.72
N MET A 113 6.56 9.83 -1.93
CA MET A 113 7.17 10.54 -3.06
C MET A 113 6.47 11.87 -3.35
N GLN A 114 5.13 11.85 -3.44
CA GLN A 114 4.32 13.05 -3.67
C GLN A 114 4.46 14.07 -2.54
N SER A 115 4.51 13.60 -1.28
CA SER A 115 4.64 14.49 -0.12
C SER A 115 6.03 15.14 -0.06
N THR A 116 7.07 14.36 -0.30
CA THR A 116 8.46 14.84 -0.36
C THR A 116 8.65 15.85 -1.48
N HIS A 117 8.18 15.54 -2.69
CA HIS A 117 8.26 16.46 -3.82
C HIS A 117 7.52 17.77 -3.57
N ARG A 118 6.34 17.72 -2.93
CA ARG A 118 5.59 18.93 -2.57
C ARG A 118 6.27 19.82 -1.54
N LEU A 119 7.10 19.25 -0.66
CA LEU A 119 7.73 19.99 0.43
C LEU A 119 9.12 20.53 0.06
N TYR A 120 9.88 19.78 -0.73
CA TYR A 120 11.30 20.06 -0.99
C TYR A 120 11.68 20.14 -2.48
N GLU A 121 10.72 19.99 -3.41
CA GLU A 121 10.89 19.93 -4.88
C GLU A 121 11.75 18.75 -5.39
N GLU A 122 12.85 18.41 -4.72
CA GLU A 122 13.72 17.28 -5.00
C GLU A 122 13.51 16.14 -3.99
N VAL A 123 13.39 14.92 -4.53
CA VAL A 123 13.23 13.70 -3.74
C VAL A 123 14.60 13.02 -3.56
N ASN A 124 15.28 13.34 -2.47
CA ASN A 124 16.54 12.71 -2.04
C ASN A 124 16.37 11.93 -0.72
N GLU A 125 17.37 11.14 -0.31
CA GLU A 125 17.28 10.30 0.89
C GLU A 125 16.90 11.11 2.15
N ASN A 126 17.58 12.22 2.41
CA ASN A 126 17.34 13.05 3.59
C ASN A 126 15.90 13.59 3.60
N ASN A 127 15.45 14.19 2.50
CA ASN A 127 14.12 14.76 2.37
C ASN A 127 13.02 13.70 2.54
N VAL A 128 13.27 12.48 2.05
CA VAL A 128 12.35 11.35 2.23
C VAL A 128 12.24 10.98 3.72
N TYR A 129 13.36 10.75 4.42
CA TYR A 129 13.34 10.39 5.85
C TYR A 129 12.74 11.50 6.72
N THR A 130 13.11 12.76 6.47
CA THR A 130 12.54 13.92 7.17
C THR A 130 11.03 14.04 6.93
N CYS A 131 10.55 13.78 5.71
CA CYS A 131 9.12 13.88 5.38
C CYS A 131 8.27 12.83 6.11
N VAL A 132 8.78 11.62 6.30
CA VAL A 132 8.05 10.54 7.01
C VAL A 132 8.24 10.67 8.53
N GLY A 133 9.15 11.53 8.99
CA GLY A 133 9.48 11.67 10.42
C GLY A 133 10.20 10.45 10.99
N HIS A 134 10.86 9.66 10.14
CA HIS A 134 11.72 8.58 10.60
C HIS A 134 13.13 9.12 10.86
N PRO A 135 13.78 8.73 11.99
CA PRO A 135 15.16 9.10 12.23
C PRO A 135 16.06 8.54 11.13
N LEU A 136 17.11 9.28 10.77
CA LEU A 136 18.07 8.79 9.79
C LEU A 136 18.78 7.58 10.37
N ARG A 137 19.22 6.66 9.50
CA ARG A 137 19.98 5.48 9.93
C ARG A 137 21.20 5.87 10.78
N ARG A 138 21.86 6.98 10.42
CA ARG A 138 22.97 7.56 11.17
C ARG A 138 22.58 7.92 12.61
N ASP A 139 21.40 8.51 12.81
CA ASP A 139 20.93 8.91 14.14
C ASP A 139 20.69 7.67 15.01
N ILE A 140 20.12 6.62 14.43
CA ILE A 140 19.94 5.33 15.12
C ILE A 140 21.30 4.73 15.49
N GLU A 141 22.28 4.74 14.58
CA GLU A 141 23.63 4.23 14.85
C GLU A 141 24.33 5.02 15.95
N ILE A 142 24.18 6.34 15.99
CA ILE A 142 24.70 7.21 17.06
C ILE A 142 24.03 6.86 18.40
N ILE A 143 22.71 6.77 18.45
CA ILE A 143 21.96 6.43 19.68
C ILE A 143 22.38 5.06 20.20
N VAL A 144 22.47 4.05 19.33
CA VAL A 144 22.89 2.70 19.71
C VAL A 144 24.33 2.71 20.24
N ASN A 145 25.23 3.45 19.59
CA ASN A 145 26.62 3.56 20.03
C ASN A 145 26.73 4.23 21.42
N TRP A 146 25.98 5.31 21.66
CA TRP A 146 25.92 5.97 22.97
C TRP A 146 25.35 5.08 24.07
N VAL A 147 24.27 4.36 23.79
CA VAL A 147 23.66 3.42 24.75
C VAL A 147 24.62 2.29 25.12
N LEU A 148 25.44 1.83 24.19
CA LEU A 148 26.35 0.70 24.42
C LEU A 148 27.69 1.12 25.04
N ASN A 149 28.17 2.34 24.80
CA ASN A 149 29.55 2.73 25.14
C ASN A 149 29.66 3.92 26.11
N GLU A 150 28.62 4.71 26.34
CA GLU A 150 28.69 5.88 27.23
C GLU A 150 27.87 5.74 28.53
N ASN A 151 28.32 6.42 29.59
CA ASN A 151 27.55 6.55 30.83
C ASN A 151 26.29 7.40 30.58
N PHE A 152 25.17 7.00 31.17
CA PHE A 152 23.83 7.60 30.97
C PHE A 152 23.79 9.14 31.06
N ASN A 153 24.63 9.73 31.93
CA ASN A 153 24.71 11.18 32.12
C ASN A 153 25.32 11.95 30.93
N ASN A 154 26.18 11.31 30.13
CA ASN A 154 26.78 11.93 28.95
C ASN A 154 25.83 11.87 27.76
N ALA A 155 25.21 10.70 27.54
CA ALA A 155 24.21 10.50 26.48
C ALA A 155 23.00 11.45 26.59
N TYR A 156 22.60 11.85 27.80
CA TYR A 156 21.50 12.80 28.00
C TYR A 156 21.85 14.26 27.67
N ARG A 157 23.15 14.64 27.72
CA ARG A 157 23.59 16.04 27.52
C ARG A 157 23.95 16.37 26.06
N GLU A 158 24.26 15.36 25.24
CA GLU A 158 24.65 15.56 23.85
C GLU A 158 23.48 15.49 22.84
N TYR A 159 22.24 15.33 23.32
CA TYR A 159 21.06 15.36 22.46
C TYR A 159 20.64 16.83 22.18
N PRO A 160 20.64 17.31 20.93
CA PRO A 160 20.12 18.64 20.56
C PRO A 160 18.58 18.71 20.58
#